data_AF-A0A6G3XFV2-F1
#
_entry.id   AF-A0A6G3XFV2-F1
#
_cell.length_a   1.000
_cell.length_b   1.000
_cell.length_c   1.000
_cell.angle_alpha   90.00
_cell.angle_beta   90.00
_cell.angle_gamma   90.00
#
_symmetry.space_group_name_H-M   'P 1'
#
loop_
_entity.id
_entity.type
_entity.pdbx_description
1 polymer ?
#
loop_
_entity_poly.entity_id
_entity_poly.type
_entity_poly.pdbx_seq_one_letter_code
_entity_poly.pdbx_strand_id
1 'polypeptide(L)'
;MSPRFPRPGLVAAASAAVLALVGTALPAAAVDPSPSPAGAAESGGSAVIGSDRLAVAVADDFPRVLSYTDRASGEQLLGSTRPVTAVTLNGTAHPVKLKGSPKVTRSAARYTLAFEDLPGVEIDASLTVSGRATTFKVTAV
;
A
#
# COMPACT_ATOMS: atom_id res chain seq x y z
N MET A 1 -3.69 -6.49 -50.87
CA MET A 1 -4.78 -7.17 -51.62
C MET A 1 -4.56 -8.68 -51.49
N SER A 2 -5.18 -9.33 -50.49
CA SER A 2 -5.35 -10.80 -50.23
C SER A 2 -4.09 -11.67 -50.03
N PRO A 3 -4.13 -12.87 -49.39
CA PRO A 3 -5.27 -13.71 -48.93
C PRO A 3 -5.31 -13.88 -47.37
N ARG A 4 -6.42 -14.02 -46.64
CA ARG A 4 -7.53 -15.00 -46.60
C ARG A 4 -7.10 -16.47 -46.37
N PHE A 5 -7.03 -16.89 -45.11
CA PHE A 5 -7.09 -18.29 -44.70
C PHE A 5 -8.53 -18.67 -44.28
N PRO A 6 -9.11 -19.78 -44.79
CA PRO A 6 -10.43 -20.26 -44.40
C PRO A 6 -10.41 -21.49 -43.47
N ARG A 7 -11.26 -21.45 -42.43
CA ARG A 7 -12.21 -22.48 -41.89
C ARG A 7 -11.63 -23.86 -41.43
N PRO A 8 -12.42 -24.80 -40.85
CA PRO A 8 -13.65 -24.78 -40.04
C PRO A 8 -13.51 -25.62 -38.73
N GLY A 9 -14.56 -25.71 -37.90
CA GLY A 9 -14.63 -26.77 -36.88
C GLY A 9 -15.69 -26.58 -35.81
N LEU A 10 -16.95 -26.85 -36.16
CA LEU A 10 -18.12 -26.87 -35.29
C LEU A 10 -18.50 -28.33 -35.09
N VAL A 11 -18.49 -28.87 -33.86
CA VAL A 11 -19.37 -30.00 -33.46
C VAL A 11 -19.63 -29.92 -31.94
N ALA A 12 -20.90 -29.86 -31.61
CA ALA A 12 -21.46 -29.99 -30.28
C ALA A 12 -21.53 -31.47 -29.85
N ALA A 13 -21.36 -31.76 -28.56
CA ALA A 13 -21.85 -32.99 -27.95
C ALA A 13 -22.49 -32.67 -26.61
N ALA A 14 -23.82 -32.72 -26.62
CA ALA A 14 -24.66 -32.71 -25.45
C ALA A 14 -24.55 -34.06 -24.72
N SER A 15 -24.58 -34.06 -23.38
CA SER A 15 -25.18 -35.15 -22.62
C SER A 15 -25.70 -34.63 -21.29
N ALA A 16 -26.98 -34.91 -21.09
CA ALA A 16 -27.82 -34.48 -20.01
C ALA A 16 -27.62 -35.35 -18.77
N ALA A 17 -27.71 -34.73 -17.59
CA ALA A 17 -28.17 -35.41 -16.38
C ALA A 17 -29.15 -34.48 -15.68
N VAL A 18 -30.43 -34.82 -15.82
CA VAL A 18 -31.56 -34.24 -15.12
C VAL A 18 -31.57 -34.81 -13.70
N LEU A 19 -31.53 -33.95 -12.68
CA LEU A 19 -32.05 -34.29 -11.37
C LEU A 19 -33.06 -33.21 -10.97
N ALA A 20 -34.34 -33.52 -11.15
CA ALA A 20 -35.45 -32.74 -10.66
C ALA A 20 -35.58 -32.98 -9.14
N LEU A 21 -35.48 -31.92 -8.34
CA LEU A 21 -35.97 -31.93 -6.97
C LEU A 21 -36.87 -30.71 -6.78
N VAL A 22 -38.18 -30.96 -6.80
CA VAL A 22 -39.23 -29.98 -6.55
C VAL A 22 -39.31 -29.79 -5.03
N GLY A 23 -38.97 -28.59 -4.56
CA GLY A 23 -39.18 -28.13 -3.19
C GLY A 23 -39.64 -26.69 -3.23
N THR A 24 -40.91 -26.46 -2.86
CA THR A 24 -41.59 -25.17 -2.89
C THR A 24 -41.23 -24.28 -1.69
N ALA A 25 -41.13 -22.98 -1.99
CA ALA A 25 -41.36 -21.81 -1.13
C ALA A 25 -40.21 -21.32 -0.20
N LEU A 26 -39.66 -20.13 -0.51
CA LEU A 26 -39.70 -18.86 0.25
C LEU A 26 -38.78 -17.81 -0.44
N PRO A 27 -39.15 -16.51 -0.53
CA PRO A 27 -38.25 -15.50 -1.07
C PRO A 27 -37.27 -15.06 0.02
N ALA A 28 -36.04 -15.57 -0.02
CA ALA A 28 -34.95 -15.02 0.78
C ALA A 28 -34.16 -14.05 -0.09
N ALA A 29 -34.23 -12.77 0.27
CA ALA A 29 -33.51 -11.69 -0.37
C ALA A 29 -32.03 -12.05 -0.56
N ALA A 30 -31.55 -11.88 -1.79
CA ALA A 30 -30.14 -11.90 -2.12
C ALA A 30 -29.45 -10.75 -1.36
N VAL A 31 -28.78 -11.09 -0.26
CA VAL A 31 -27.75 -10.24 0.31
C VAL A 31 -26.46 -10.68 -0.34
N ASP A 32 -26.04 -9.93 -1.37
CA ASP A 32 -24.67 -9.95 -1.84
C ASP A 32 -23.75 -9.79 -0.62
N PRO A 33 -22.83 -10.73 -0.34
CA PRO A 33 -21.72 -10.42 0.53
C PRO A 33 -20.85 -9.42 -0.24
N SER A 34 -21.11 -8.13 0.00
CA SER A 34 -20.19 -7.06 -0.35
C SER A 34 -18.79 -7.51 0.06
N PRO A 35 -17.79 -7.55 -0.83
CA PRO A 35 -16.43 -7.89 -0.44
C PRO A 35 -15.99 -6.83 0.58
N SER A 36 -15.98 -7.22 1.84
CA SER A 36 -15.33 -6.47 2.89
C SER A 36 -13.87 -6.35 2.47
N PRO A 37 -13.28 -5.13 2.38
CA PRO A 37 -11.87 -5.04 2.09
C PRO A 37 -11.14 -5.85 3.16
N ALA A 38 -10.42 -6.89 2.70
CA ALA A 38 -9.60 -7.73 3.54
C ALA A 38 -8.78 -6.84 4.47
N GLY A 39 -8.86 -7.14 5.76
CA GLY A 39 -8.33 -6.33 6.85
C GLY A 39 -6.94 -5.81 6.51
N ALA A 40 -6.79 -4.48 6.59
CA ALA A 40 -5.49 -3.88 6.74
C ALA A 40 -4.86 -4.55 7.96
N ALA A 41 -3.87 -5.41 7.74
CA ALA A 41 -3.07 -5.96 8.80
C ALA A 41 -2.56 -4.76 9.62
N GLU A 42 -3.03 -4.65 10.86
CA GLU A 42 -2.50 -3.70 11.84
C GLU A 42 -1.05 -4.09 12.11
N SER A 43 -0.16 -3.63 11.24
CA SER A 43 1.27 -3.70 11.45
C SER A 43 1.58 -2.62 12.48
N GLY A 44 1.89 -3.04 13.70
CA GLY A 44 2.26 -2.15 14.79
C GLY A 44 3.21 -1.05 14.30
N GLY A 45 2.91 0.19 14.66
CA GLY A 45 3.74 1.33 14.33
C GLY A 45 3.73 1.73 12.85
N SER A 46 2.54 1.97 12.28
CA SER A 46 2.45 2.51 10.93
C SER A 46 1.27 3.46 10.77
N ALA A 47 1.48 4.51 9.98
CA ALA A 47 0.43 5.40 9.53
C ALA A 47 0.27 5.29 8.01
N VAL A 48 -0.93 5.55 7.49
CA VAL A 48 -1.19 5.53 6.04
C VAL A 48 -1.39 6.95 5.52
N ILE A 49 -0.58 7.32 4.53
CA ILE A 49 -0.74 8.54 3.74
C ILE A 49 -1.11 8.17 2.30
N GLY A 50 -1.72 9.07 1.54
CA GLY A 50 -2.08 8.73 0.16
C GLY A 50 -2.74 9.82 -0.66
N SER A 51 -2.99 9.45 -1.91
CA SER A 51 -3.83 10.16 -2.88
C SER A 51 -5.08 9.32 -3.18
N ASP A 52 -5.90 9.70 -4.16
CA ASP A 52 -7.02 8.85 -4.60
C ASP A 52 -6.56 7.59 -5.33
N ARG A 53 -5.32 7.55 -5.84
CA ARG A 53 -4.77 6.42 -6.63
C ARG A 53 -3.83 5.51 -5.86
N LEU A 54 -3.21 6.02 -4.79
CA LEU A 54 -2.13 5.34 -4.08
C LEU A 54 -2.31 5.46 -2.57
N ALA A 55 -2.25 4.33 -1.85
CA ALA A 55 -2.04 4.29 -0.41
C ALA A 55 -0.59 3.95 -0.11
N VAL A 56 -0.01 4.59 0.89
CA VAL A 56 1.37 4.39 1.30
C VAL A 56 1.41 4.22 2.82
N ALA A 57 1.78 3.02 3.26
CA ALA A 57 2.05 2.75 4.66
C ALA A 57 3.45 3.26 4.99
N VAL A 58 3.56 4.18 5.94
CA VAL A 58 4.82 4.76 6.42
C VAL A 58 5.07 4.34 7.85
N ALA A 59 6.33 4.18 8.21
CA ALA A 59 6.71 3.86 9.58
C ALA A 59 6.53 5.08 10.49
N ASP A 60 6.27 4.84 11.77
CA ASP A 60 6.25 5.91 12.78
C ASP A 60 7.63 6.17 13.39
N ASP A 61 8.61 5.28 13.26
CA ASP A 61 9.93 5.40 13.89
C ASP A 61 11.02 6.01 13.01
N PHE A 62 10.83 6.04 11.68
CA PHE A 62 11.77 6.65 10.73
C PHE A 62 11.02 7.06 9.45
N PRO A 63 11.45 8.09 8.68
CA PRO A 63 10.86 8.46 7.40
C PRO A 63 11.11 7.40 6.31
N ARG A 64 10.48 6.24 6.45
CA ARG A 64 10.50 5.13 5.48
C ARG A 64 9.10 4.71 5.08
N VAL A 65 9.00 4.24 3.85
CA VAL A 65 7.80 3.57 3.35
C VAL A 65 7.91 2.08 3.61
N LEU A 66 6.87 1.50 4.21
CA LEU A 66 6.71 0.07 4.44
C LEU A 66 6.08 -0.64 3.24
N SER A 67 5.07 -0.02 2.63
CA SER A 67 4.43 -0.55 1.42
C SER A 67 3.68 0.52 0.64
N TYR A 68 3.55 0.29 -0.66
CA TYR A 68 2.69 1.01 -1.59
C TYR A 68 1.56 0.09 -2.03
N THR A 69 0.32 0.60 -2.05
CA THR A 69 -0.86 -0.14 -2.53
C THR A 69 -1.58 0.67 -3.60
N ASP A 70 -1.68 0.13 -4.81
CA ASP A 70 -2.51 0.73 -5.85
C ASP A 70 -3.99 0.58 -5.47
N ARG A 71 -4.72 1.70 -5.46
CA ARG A 71 -6.12 1.72 -5.01
C ARG A 71 -7.08 1.11 -6.04
N ALA A 72 -6.69 1.02 -7.31
CA ALA A 72 -7.54 0.51 -8.37
C ALA A 72 -7.44 -1.01 -8.50
N SER A 73 -6.23 -1.57 -8.42
CA SER A 73 -6.00 -3.02 -8.51
C SER A 73 -5.89 -3.71 -7.15
N GLY A 74 -5.56 -2.99 -6.09
CA GLY A 74 -5.24 -3.57 -4.78
C GLY A 74 -3.85 -4.19 -4.69
N GLU A 75 -3.06 -4.15 -5.77
CA GLU A 75 -1.71 -4.72 -5.78
C GLU A 75 -0.76 -3.94 -4.87
N GLN A 76 0.19 -4.65 -4.28
CA GLN A 76 1.11 -4.12 -3.29
C GLN A 76 2.57 -4.26 -3.73
N LEU A 77 3.33 -3.19 -3.52
CA LEU A 77 4.79 -3.17 -3.62
C LEU A 77 5.37 -2.89 -2.24
N LEU A 78 6.26 -3.75 -1.75
CA LEU A 78 6.91 -3.55 -0.45
C LEU A 78 8.02 -2.51 -0.53
N GLY A 79 8.18 -1.77 0.56
CA GLY A 79 9.29 -0.85 0.80
C GLY A 79 10.30 -1.44 1.79
N SER A 80 10.85 -0.60 2.67
CA SER A 80 11.82 -1.03 3.68
C SER A 80 11.10 -1.43 4.97
N THR A 81 11.11 -2.72 5.29
CA THR A 81 10.49 -3.27 6.50
C THR A 81 11.46 -3.44 7.66
N ARG A 82 12.78 -3.26 7.43
CA ARG A 82 13.78 -3.30 8.48
C ARG A 82 13.88 -1.94 9.18
N PRO A 83 13.90 -1.91 10.53
CA PRO A 83 14.16 -0.68 11.28
C PRO A 83 15.49 -0.05 10.87
N VAL A 84 15.52 1.29 10.82
CA VAL A 84 16.72 2.06 10.53
C VAL A 84 17.18 2.68 11.84
N THR A 85 18.39 2.32 12.28
CA THR A 85 18.92 2.72 13.58
C THR A 85 20.05 3.74 13.49
N ALA A 86 20.53 4.07 12.29
CA ALA A 86 21.60 5.04 12.09
C ALA A 86 21.46 5.78 10.75
N VAL A 87 21.97 7.02 10.71
CA VAL A 87 22.15 7.81 9.48
C VAL A 87 23.63 8.13 9.32
N THR A 88 24.13 8.03 8.09
CA THR A 88 25.50 8.42 7.78
C THR A 88 25.58 9.92 7.53
N LEU A 89 26.29 10.65 8.39
CA LEU A 89 26.61 12.07 8.22
C LEU A 89 28.11 12.20 8.01
N ASN A 90 28.51 12.90 6.94
CA ASN A 90 29.93 13.11 6.60
C ASN A 90 30.77 11.81 6.60
N GLY A 91 30.17 10.69 6.16
CA GLY A 91 30.82 9.38 6.10
C GLY A 91 30.82 8.57 7.41
N THR A 92 30.30 9.11 8.50
CA THR A 92 30.22 8.43 9.81
C THR A 92 28.78 8.05 10.15
N ALA A 93 28.57 6.83 10.63
CA ALA A 93 27.25 6.38 11.06
C ALA A 93 26.93 6.91 12.47
N HIS A 94 25.84 7.65 12.58
CA HIS A 94 25.35 8.21 13.85
C HIS A 94 24.02 7.56 14.24
N PRO A 95 23.87 7.08 15.48
CA PRO A 95 22.59 6.59 15.99
C PRO A 95 21.51 7.66 15.85
N VAL A 96 20.37 7.29 15.27
CA VAL A 96 19.26 8.22 15.01
C VAL A 96 18.05 7.85 15.84
N LYS A 97 17.33 8.86 16.30
CA LYS A 97 16.02 8.72 16.92
C LYS A 97 15.09 9.82 16.45
N LEU A 98 13.79 9.65 16.67
CA LEU A 98 12.84 10.72 16.45
C LEU A 98 12.78 11.67 17.65
N LYS A 99 12.70 12.95 17.32
CA LYS A 99 12.33 14.00 18.27
C LYS A 99 10.81 14.13 18.27
N GLY A 100 10.16 13.28 19.07
CA GLY A 100 8.70 13.21 19.19
C GLY A 100 8.03 12.41 18.08
N SER A 101 6.70 12.29 18.16
CA SER A 101 5.92 11.51 17.19
C SER A 101 5.79 12.24 15.84
N PRO A 102 5.75 11.51 14.70
CA PRO A 102 5.57 12.12 13.39
C PRO A 102 4.25 12.86 13.26
N LYS A 103 4.26 13.97 12.50
CA LYS A 103 3.05 14.73 12.17
C LYS A 103 2.45 14.22 10.87
N VAL A 104 1.36 13.45 10.98
CA VAL A 104 0.70 12.80 9.85
C VAL A 104 -0.58 13.53 9.43
N THR A 105 -0.82 13.60 8.12
CA THR A 105 -2.03 14.10 7.47
C THR A 105 -2.43 13.14 6.36
N ARG A 106 -3.57 13.37 5.68
CA ARG A 106 -4.06 12.49 4.60
C ARG A 106 -3.00 12.13 3.55
N SER A 107 -2.15 13.07 3.15
CA SER A 107 -1.19 12.88 2.05
C SER A 107 0.26 13.12 2.43
N ALA A 108 0.57 13.33 3.72
CA ALA A 108 1.94 13.66 4.13
C ALA A 108 2.23 13.26 5.58
N ALA A 109 3.47 12.81 5.82
CA ALA A 109 4.05 12.55 7.14
C ALA A 109 5.34 13.36 7.30
N ARG A 110 5.51 14.03 8.44
CA ARG A 110 6.69 14.83 8.76
C ARG A 110 7.38 14.30 10.01
N TYR A 111 8.69 14.27 9.97
CA TYR A 111 9.57 13.66 10.95
C TYR A 111 10.66 14.66 11.33
N THR A 112 10.99 14.72 12.61
CA THR A 112 12.18 15.44 13.09
C THR A 112 13.13 14.39 13.66
N LEU A 113 14.28 14.23 13.02
CA LEU A 113 15.33 13.30 13.42
C LEU A 113 16.32 14.02 14.34
N ALA A 114 16.78 13.33 15.38
CA ALA A 114 17.80 13.79 16.30
C ALA A 114 18.86 12.71 16.51
N PHE A 115 20.05 13.13 16.92
CA PHE A 115 21.24 12.30 17.06
C PHE A 115 21.75 12.39 18.49
N GLU A 116 21.93 11.24 19.16
CA GLU A 116 22.32 11.22 20.58
C GLU A 116 23.76 11.65 20.80
N ASP A 117 24.62 11.31 19.86
CA ASP A 117 26.05 11.60 19.84
C ASP A 117 26.39 12.97 19.22
N LEU A 118 25.39 13.65 18.65
CA LEU A 118 25.52 15.00 18.08
C LEU A 118 24.42 15.93 18.64
N PRO A 119 24.54 16.39 19.89
CA PRO A 119 23.52 17.22 20.51
C PRO A 119 23.35 18.55 19.76
N GLY A 120 22.10 18.91 19.48
CA GLY A 120 21.75 20.13 18.73
C GLY A 120 21.67 19.94 17.21
N VAL A 121 22.05 18.77 16.68
CA VAL A 121 21.84 18.43 15.27
C VAL A 121 20.46 17.80 15.09
N GLU A 122 19.66 18.41 14.22
CA GLU A 122 18.31 17.96 13.89
C GLU A 122 18.12 17.95 12.38
N ILE A 123 17.37 16.98 11.87
CA ILE A 123 17.03 16.92 10.45
C ILE A 123 15.53 16.77 10.33
N ASP A 124 14.88 17.75 9.71
CA ASP A 124 13.46 17.64 9.37
C ASP A 124 13.32 16.96 8.01
N ALA A 125 12.48 15.94 7.95
CA ALA A 125 12.17 15.20 6.74
C ALA A 125 10.67 15.04 6.54
N SER A 126 10.26 14.91 5.28
CA SER A 126 8.87 14.69 4.90
C SER A 126 8.74 13.60 3.85
N LEU A 127 7.66 12.84 3.98
CA LEU A 127 7.11 11.95 2.96
C LEU A 127 5.77 12.53 2.51
N THR A 128 5.61 12.77 1.22
CA THR A 128 4.35 13.27 0.64
C THR A 128 3.90 12.41 -0.52
N VAL A 129 2.58 12.32 -0.74
CA VAL A 129 1.99 11.53 -1.83
C VAL A 129 1.11 12.43 -2.69
N SER A 130 1.37 12.39 -4.00
CA SER A 130 0.62 13.14 -5.02
C SER A 130 0.42 12.26 -6.25
N GLY A 131 -0.83 11.96 -6.60
CA GLY A 131 -1.14 11.01 -7.68
C GLY A 131 -0.51 9.63 -7.38
N ARG A 132 0.38 9.16 -8.24
CA ARG A 132 1.13 7.90 -8.03
C ARG A 132 2.56 8.10 -7.53
N ALA A 133 2.94 9.33 -7.22
CA ALA A 133 4.29 9.64 -6.77
C ALA A 133 4.33 9.77 -5.24
N THR A 134 5.40 9.24 -4.66
CA THR A 134 5.79 9.51 -3.27
C THR A 134 7.09 10.30 -3.30
N THR A 135 7.15 11.41 -2.58
CA THR A 135 8.32 12.28 -2.51
C THR A 135 8.89 12.24 -1.11
N PHE A 136 10.15 11.87 -1.01
CA PHE A 136 10.97 12.09 0.19
C PHE A 136 11.72 13.41 0.04
N LYS A 137 11.71 14.23 1.09
CA LYS A 137 12.41 15.51 1.11
C LYS A 137 12.95 15.81 2.50
N VAL A 138 14.23 16.15 2.59
CA VAL A 138 14.81 16.87 3.74
C VAL A 138 14.39 18.34 3.64
N THR A 139 13.75 18.86 4.68
CA THR A 139 13.16 20.20 4.69
C THR A 139 13.93 21.20 5.53
N ALA A 140 14.70 20.75 6.51
CA ALA A 140 15.58 21.59 7.34
C ALA A 140 16.74 20.75 7.92
N VAL A 141 17.85 21.42 8.25
CA VAL A 141 19.04 20.89 8.94
C VAL A 141 19.59 21.91 9.92
#